data_AF-A0A4P9Y1Z0-F1
#
_entry.id   AF-A0A4P9Y1Z0-F1
#
_cell.length_a   1.000
_cell.length_b   1.000
_cell.length_c   1.000
_cell.angle_alpha   90.00
_cell.angle_beta   90.00
_cell.angle_gamma   90.00
#
_symmetry.space_group_name_H-M   'P 1'
#
loop_
_entity.id
_entity.type
_entity.pdbx_description
1 polymer ?
#
loop_
_entity_poly.entity_id
_entity_poly.type
_entity_poly.pdbx_seq_one_letter_code
_entity_poly.pdbx_strand_id
1 'polypeptide(L)'
;MSTPLNTRLSRDIPAALAQIQEDVREEHKLEQRLYQATLQEKSVTSIGMLLAQRQEQHSKRLDGEEKEADLEQKMMKGIWEESKTRHALSLEQAHRLTGRSEFILRGGAMRGIRLETFYEGAYHETYYIILQPPGPKARSKGISWRVHRHTLPSFIPIRQLGKAWLRKNEQRLWMEVDELLQAYVSRREQLKALKSSNVLNEWWSVQDIQADTSLSFATLMLCPMRSTLSIPSIMVRLMYEDKKILQRVITIDFDK
;
A
#
# COMPACT_ATOMS: atom_id res chain seq x y z
N MET A 1 10.41 -51.50 -24.45
CA MET A 1 9.62 -51.90 -23.27
C MET A 1 9.41 -50.66 -22.42
N SER A 2 8.15 -50.26 -22.29
CA SER A 2 7.72 -48.95 -21.78
C SER A 2 7.63 -48.97 -20.26
N THR A 3 8.41 -48.12 -19.57
CA THR A 3 8.19 -47.79 -18.16
C THR A 3 7.28 -46.57 -18.04
N PRO A 4 6.16 -46.63 -17.29
CA PRO A 4 5.24 -45.51 -17.17
C PRO A 4 5.72 -44.54 -16.09
N LEU A 5 6.10 -43.33 -16.51
CA LEU A 5 6.49 -42.18 -15.66
C LEU A 5 5.27 -41.40 -15.12
N ASN A 6 4.07 -41.97 -15.20
CA ASN A 6 2.82 -41.23 -14.99
C ASN A 6 2.15 -41.48 -13.63
N THR A 7 2.94 -41.66 -12.56
CA THR A 7 2.42 -41.96 -11.21
C THR A 7 2.78 -40.92 -10.14
N ARG A 8 3.64 -39.93 -10.44
CA ARG A 8 4.01 -38.89 -9.46
C ARG A 8 3.12 -37.65 -9.51
N LEU A 9 2.71 -37.18 -10.70
CA LEU A 9 1.86 -35.98 -10.84
C LEU A 9 0.40 -36.17 -10.37
N SER A 10 -0.05 -37.43 -10.19
CA SER A 10 -1.42 -37.75 -9.78
C SER A 10 -1.62 -37.82 -8.25
N ARG A 11 -0.54 -37.89 -7.46
CA ARG A 11 -0.64 -38.10 -5.99
C ARG A 11 -0.70 -36.80 -5.19
N ASP A 12 -0.28 -35.68 -5.77
CA ASP A 12 -0.16 -34.40 -5.04
C ASP A 12 -1.38 -33.49 -5.21
N ILE A 13 -2.20 -33.73 -6.24
CA ILE A 13 -3.44 -32.97 -6.49
C ILE A 13 -4.45 -33.11 -5.33
N PRO A 14 -4.70 -34.31 -4.77
CA PRO A 14 -5.62 -34.46 -3.64
C PRO A 14 -5.11 -33.76 -2.37
N ALA A 15 -3.80 -33.73 -2.14
CA ALA A 15 -3.19 -33.07 -0.99
C ALA A 15 -3.28 -31.54 -1.11
N ALA A 16 -3.01 -31.00 -2.30
CA ALA A 16 -3.18 -29.57 -2.58
C ALA A 16 -4.64 -29.12 -2.48
N LEU A 17 -5.59 -29.94 -2.97
CA LEU A 17 -7.03 -29.66 -2.83
C LEU A 17 -7.50 -29.71 -1.37
N ALA A 18 -6.99 -30.66 -0.58
CA ALA A 18 -7.28 -30.74 0.84
C ALA A 18 -6.75 -29.51 1.61
N GLN A 19 -5.56 -29.03 1.25
CA GLN A 19 -5.00 -27.82 1.84
C GLN A 19 -5.85 -26.58 1.51
N ILE A 20 -6.22 -26.39 0.23
CA ILE A 20 -7.07 -25.28 -0.19
C ILE A 20 -8.44 -25.33 0.51
N GLN A 21 -9.02 -26.52 0.69
CA GLN A 21 -10.28 -26.68 1.40
C GLN A 21 -10.20 -26.38 2.90
N GLU A 22 -9.04 -26.56 3.51
CA GLU A 22 -8.80 -26.19 4.91
C GLU A 22 -8.56 -24.68 5.03
N ASP A 23 -7.79 -24.09 4.11
CA ASP A 23 -7.55 -22.65 4.07
C ASP A 23 -8.87 -21.87 3.89
N VAL A 24 -9.75 -22.31 2.98
CA VAL A 24 -11.10 -21.72 2.79
C VAL A 24 -11.97 -21.89 4.04
N ARG A 25 -11.84 -23.00 4.77
CA ARG A 25 -12.59 -23.22 6.02
C ARG A 25 -12.11 -22.30 7.14
N GLU A 26 -10.81 -22.11 7.26
CA GLU A 26 -10.23 -21.17 8.22
C GLU A 26 -10.60 -19.73 7.89
N GLU A 27 -10.59 -19.35 6.62
CA GLU A 27 -11.06 -18.05 6.16
C GLU A 27 -12.54 -17.82 6.50
N HIS A 28 -13.39 -18.83 6.29
CA HIS A 28 -14.80 -18.73 6.66
C HIS A 28 -15.02 -18.65 8.18
N LYS A 29 -14.21 -19.34 9.00
CA LYS A 29 -14.23 -19.19 10.47
C LYS A 29 -13.80 -17.79 10.89
N LEU A 30 -12.81 -17.23 10.21
CA LEU A 30 -12.34 -15.86 10.42
C LEU A 30 -13.44 -14.85 10.09
N GLU A 31 -14.10 -14.98 8.95
CA GLU A 31 -15.23 -14.13 8.56
C GLU A 31 -16.37 -14.19 9.59
N GLN A 32 -16.73 -15.38 10.07
CA GLN A 32 -17.76 -15.53 11.09
C GLN A 32 -17.37 -14.86 12.41
N ARG A 33 -16.10 -14.96 12.84
CA ARG A 33 -15.58 -14.26 14.03
C ARG A 33 -15.62 -12.75 13.84
N LEU A 34 -15.24 -12.25 12.67
CA LEU A 34 -15.27 -10.83 12.34
C LEU A 34 -16.71 -10.29 12.33
N TYR A 35 -17.64 -11.07 11.75
CA TYR A 35 -19.06 -10.75 11.76
C TYR A 35 -19.62 -10.70 13.19
N GLN A 36 -19.29 -11.66 14.06
CA GLN A 36 -19.71 -11.62 15.46
C GLN A 36 -19.09 -10.44 16.22
N ALA A 37 -17.81 -10.13 16.00
CA ALA A 37 -17.16 -8.98 16.61
C ALA A 37 -17.82 -7.66 16.20
N THR A 38 -18.20 -7.50 14.93
CA THR A 38 -18.90 -6.29 14.45
C THR A 38 -20.34 -6.19 14.99
N LEU A 39 -21.04 -7.31 15.18
CA LEU A 39 -22.35 -7.32 15.85
C LEU A 39 -22.24 -6.94 17.33
N GLN A 40 -21.25 -7.48 18.03
CA GLN A 40 -20.96 -7.11 19.42
C GLN A 40 -20.60 -5.61 19.51
N GLU A 41 -19.79 -5.10 18.60
CA GLU A 41 -19.42 -3.67 18.53
C GLU A 41 -20.64 -2.76 18.33
N LYS A 42 -21.53 -3.11 17.40
CA LYS A 42 -22.80 -2.37 17.20
C LYS A 42 -23.64 -2.39 18.46
N SER A 43 -23.73 -3.53 19.15
CA SER A 43 -24.50 -3.64 20.38
C SER A 43 -23.92 -2.80 21.53
N VAL A 44 -22.59 -2.83 21.73
CA VAL A 44 -21.89 -2.03 22.75
C VAL A 44 -22.03 -0.52 22.46
N THR A 45 -21.97 -0.12 21.19
CA THR A 45 -22.15 1.28 20.79
C THR A 45 -23.59 1.74 21.00
N SER A 46 -24.59 0.91 20.67
CA SER A 46 -26.01 1.20 20.91
C SER A 46 -26.36 1.24 22.40
N ILE A 47 -25.83 0.34 23.22
CA ILE A 47 -25.94 0.37 24.68
C ILE A 47 -25.26 1.65 25.22
N GLY A 48 -24.09 1.98 24.68
CA GLY A 48 -23.38 3.24 24.82
C GLY A 48 -24.29 4.46 24.74
N MET A 49 -24.99 4.57 23.61
CA MET A 49 -25.89 5.69 23.29
C MET A 49 -27.17 5.69 24.14
N LEU A 50 -27.80 4.53 24.36
CA LEU A 50 -29.04 4.42 25.14
C LEU A 50 -28.83 4.74 26.62
N LEU A 51 -27.70 4.34 27.20
CA LEU A 51 -27.37 4.64 28.58
C LEU A 51 -26.92 6.10 28.76
N ALA A 52 -26.21 6.68 27.79
CA ALA A 52 -25.92 8.12 27.79
C ALA A 52 -27.23 8.95 27.77
N GLN A 53 -28.20 8.54 26.95
CA GLN A 53 -29.53 9.15 26.89
C GLN A 53 -30.33 8.94 28.21
N ARG A 54 -30.14 7.81 28.89
CA ARG A 54 -30.74 7.53 30.20
C ARG A 54 -30.09 8.36 31.33
N GLN A 55 -28.78 8.59 31.30
CA GLN A 55 -28.09 9.43 32.28
C GLN A 55 -28.53 10.89 32.25
N GLU A 56 -28.80 11.46 31.06
CA GLU A 56 -29.42 12.79 30.94
C GLU A 56 -30.79 12.86 31.64
N GLN A 57 -31.52 11.74 31.70
CA GLN A 57 -32.81 11.64 32.40
C GLN A 57 -32.65 11.35 33.90
N HIS A 58 -31.59 10.65 34.31
CA HIS A 58 -31.36 10.22 35.71
C HIS A 58 -30.67 11.27 36.59
N SER A 59 -30.11 12.35 36.03
CA SER A 59 -29.52 13.51 36.76
C SER A 59 -30.48 14.22 37.75
N LYS A 60 -31.66 13.65 38.05
CA LYS A 60 -32.70 14.20 38.94
C LYS A 60 -33.01 13.38 40.21
N ARG A 61 -32.33 12.26 40.53
CA ARG A 61 -32.61 11.49 41.77
C ARG A 61 -31.38 10.86 42.47
N LEU A 62 -30.99 11.48 43.60
CA LEU A 62 -30.52 11.01 44.94
C LEU A 62 -29.39 9.95 45.13
N ASP A 63 -28.21 10.49 45.49
CA ASP A 63 -27.22 10.27 46.59
C ASP A 63 -26.80 8.87 47.10
N GLY A 64 -27.58 7.79 46.95
CA GLY A 64 -27.15 6.43 47.32
C GLY A 64 -26.61 5.63 46.12
N GLU A 65 -27.19 5.90 44.96
CA GLU A 65 -26.82 5.38 43.64
C GLU A 65 -25.53 6.05 43.11
N GLU A 66 -25.02 7.09 43.77
CA GLU A 66 -23.98 7.98 43.25
C GLU A 66 -22.64 7.26 43.00
N LYS A 67 -22.28 6.25 43.81
CA LYS A 67 -21.03 5.49 43.64
C LYS A 67 -21.11 4.42 42.56
N GLU A 68 -22.28 3.80 42.40
CA GLU A 68 -22.54 2.80 41.36
C GLU A 68 -22.75 3.51 40.02
N ALA A 69 -23.48 4.62 40.01
CA ALA A 69 -23.62 5.52 38.88
C ALA A 69 -22.29 6.15 38.44
N ASP A 70 -21.39 6.53 39.36
CA ASP A 70 -20.05 7.04 39.01
C ASP A 70 -19.16 5.93 38.41
N LEU A 71 -19.25 4.69 38.91
CA LEU A 71 -18.54 3.56 38.32
C LEU A 71 -19.07 3.22 36.92
N GLU A 72 -20.39 3.18 36.76
CA GLU A 72 -21.05 3.00 35.47
C GLU A 72 -20.71 4.15 34.51
N GLN A 73 -20.71 5.40 34.97
CA GLN A 73 -20.38 6.57 34.18
C GLN A 73 -18.91 6.55 33.73
N LYS A 74 -17.99 6.14 34.60
CA LYS A 74 -16.58 5.95 34.25
C LYS A 74 -16.39 4.83 33.22
N MET A 75 -17.08 3.70 33.41
CA MET A 75 -17.00 2.58 32.47
C MET A 75 -17.57 2.95 31.10
N MET A 76 -18.70 3.66 31.09
CA MET A 76 -19.36 4.18 29.89
C MET A 76 -18.53 5.23 29.17
N LYS A 77 -17.91 6.15 29.92
CA LYS A 77 -16.98 7.13 29.36
C LYS A 77 -15.78 6.45 28.72
N GLY A 78 -15.23 5.41 29.37
CA GLY A 78 -14.16 4.57 28.81
C GLY A 78 -14.57 3.89 27.50
N ILE A 79 -15.73 3.22 27.47
CA ILE A 79 -16.27 2.57 26.26
C ILE A 79 -16.48 3.58 25.13
N TRP A 80 -17.01 4.77 25.45
CA TRP A 80 -17.26 5.83 24.49
C TRP A 80 -15.98 6.42 23.92
N GLU A 81 -14.99 6.70 24.76
CA GLU A 81 -13.67 7.19 24.34
C GLU A 81 -12.94 6.16 23.47
N GLU A 82 -13.01 4.88 23.85
CA GLU A 82 -12.44 3.79 23.07
C GLU A 82 -13.15 3.61 21.72
N SER A 83 -14.48 3.69 21.69
CA SER A 83 -15.27 3.64 20.46
C SER A 83 -14.95 4.81 19.53
N LYS A 84 -14.85 6.03 20.05
CA LYS A 84 -14.41 7.22 19.29
C LYS A 84 -13.00 7.03 18.72
N THR A 85 -12.08 6.49 19.52
CA THR A 85 -10.70 6.25 19.11
C THR A 85 -10.64 5.21 17.99
N ARG A 86 -11.38 4.10 18.12
CA ARG A 86 -11.50 3.08 17.07
C ARG A 86 -12.13 3.63 15.80
N HIS A 87 -13.19 4.42 15.92
CA HIS A 87 -13.84 5.03 14.76
C HIS A 87 -12.89 6.00 14.04
N ALA A 88 -12.14 6.81 14.79
CA ALA A 88 -11.11 7.68 14.23
C ALA A 88 -10.00 6.90 13.53
N LEU A 89 -9.53 5.78 14.11
CA LEU A 89 -8.54 4.91 13.49
C LEU A 89 -9.06 4.22 12.23
N SER A 90 -10.32 3.76 12.24
CA SER A 90 -10.98 3.18 11.07
C SER A 90 -11.12 4.19 9.94
N LEU A 91 -11.49 5.43 10.27
CA LEU A 91 -11.56 6.52 9.30
C LEU A 91 -10.16 6.88 8.75
N GLU A 92 -9.13 6.91 9.60
CA GLU A 92 -7.75 7.11 9.16
C GLU A 92 -7.32 6.01 8.19
N GLN A 93 -7.60 4.75 8.50
CA GLN A 93 -7.32 3.62 7.61
C GLN A 93 -8.05 3.76 6.28
N ALA A 94 -9.34 4.11 6.28
CA ALA A 94 -10.11 4.35 5.07
C ALA A 94 -9.51 5.50 4.22
N HIS A 95 -9.06 6.59 4.85
CA HIS A 95 -8.37 7.67 4.15
C HIS A 95 -7.03 7.22 3.56
N ARG A 96 -6.30 6.34 4.26
CA ARG A 96 -5.05 5.76 3.75
C ARG A 96 -5.26 4.92 2.49
N LEU A 97 -6.42 4.27 2.35
CA LEU A 97 -6.74 3.52 1.13
C LEU A 97 -6.72 4.36 -0.15
N THR A 98 -6.83 5.69 -0.04
CA THR A 98 -6.70 6.61 -1.19
C THR A 98 -5.27 6.74 -1.71
N GLY A 99 -4.28 6.12 -1.06
CA GLY A 99 -2.87 6.13 -1.45
C GLY A 99 -2.10 7.36 -0.96
N ARG A 100 -2.78 8.38 -0.43
CA ARG A 100 -2.14 9.61 0.05
C ARG A 100 -2.84 10.17 1.27
N SER A 101 -2.08 10.49 2.30
CA SER A 101 -2.60 11.14 3.51
C SER A 101 -1.69 12.27 3.97
N GLU A 102 -2.30 13.25 4.63
CA GLU A 102 -1.62 14.40 5.22
C GLU A 102 -1.64 14.29 6.74
N PHE A 103 -0.53 14.66 7.38
CA PHE A 103 -0.43 14.70 8.83
C PHE A 103 0.35 15.93 9.28
N ILE A 104 0.10 16.35 10.52
CA ILE A 104 0.73 17.54 11.09
C ILE A 104 1.91 17.12 11.96
N LEU A 105 3.00 17.88 11.88
CA LEU A 105 4.23 17.67 12.64
C LEU A 105 4.54 18.90 13.50
N ARG A 106 5.20 18.69 14.64
CA ARG A 106 5.64 19.75 15.57
C ARG A 106 4.52 20.73 15.94
N GLY A 107 3.35 20.21 16.31
CA GLY A 107 2.21 21.01 16.79
C GLY A 107 1.67 22.03 15.78
N GLY A 108 1.69 21.71 14.48
CA GLY A 108 1.19 22.62 13.43
C GLY A 108 2.28 23.34 12.65
N ALA A 109 3.54 23.27 13.11
CA ALA A 109 4.63 24.01 12.49
C ALA A 109 5.16 23.34 11.21
N MET A 110 4.85 22.08 10.93
CA MET A 110 5.26 21.37 9.71
C MET A 110 4.13 20.48 9.21
N ARG A 111 4.10 20.24 7.91
CA ARG A 111 3.12 19.39 7.24
C ARG A 111 3.84 18.17 6.67
N GLY A 112 3.40 16.99 7.03
CA GLY A 112 3.86 15.72 6.50
C GLY A 112 2.87 15.18 5.47
N ILE A 113 3.39 14.62 4.40
CA ILE A 113 2.60 13.92 3.38
C ILE A 113 3.13 12.50 3.34
N ARG A 114 2.21 11.56 3.46
CA ARG A 114 2.43 10.13 3.36
C ARG A 114 1.90 9.65 2.02
N LEU A 115 2.71 8.90 1.30
CA LEU A 115 2.38 8.29 0.02
C LEU A 115 2.50 6.78 0.18
N GLU A 116 1.42 6.08 -0.13
CA GLU A 116 1.33 4.63 -0.09
C GLU A 116 1.21 4.12 -1.53
N THR A 117 2.04 3.14 -1.87
CA THR A 117 2.06 2.54 -3.20
C THR A 117 1.37 1.19 -3.16
N PHE A 118 0.69 0.84 -4.25
CA PHE A 118 -0.11 -0.38 -4.33
C PHE A 118 0.18 -1.15 -5.60
N TYR A 119 0.44 -2.45 -5.52
CA TYR A 119 0.66 -3.28 -6.69
C TYR A 119 0.05 -4.66 -6.46
N GLU A 120 -0.69 -5.16 -7.46
CA GLU A 120 -1.33 -6.50 -7.46
C GLU A 120 -2.05 -6.89 -6.15
N GLY A 121 -2.87 -5.99 -5.58
CA GLY A 121 -3.66 -6.33 -4.38
C GLY A 121 -2.95 -6.04 -3.06
N ALA A 122 -1.67 -5.65 -3.07
CA ALA A 122 -0.88 -5.43 -1.87
C ALA A 122 -0.33 -4.00 -1.76
N TYR A 123 -0.31 -3.49 -0.53
CA TYR A 123 0.41 -2.26 -0.20
C TYR A 123 1.92 -2.55 -0.09
N HIS A 124 2.72 -1.66 -0.68
CA HIS A 124 4.18 -1.68 -0.61
C HIS A 124 4.69 -0.55 0.29
N GLU A 125 6.00 -0.28 0.26
CA GLU A 125 6.58 0.68 1.19
C GLU A 125 5.97 2.07 1.12
N THR A 126 5.97 2.72 2.28
CA THR A 126 5.43 4.06 2.45
C THR A 126 6.52 5.11 2.28
N TYR A 127 6.20 6.16 1.52
CA TYR A 127 7.08 7.30 1.33
C TYR A 127 6.56 8.54 2.03
N TYR A 128 7.48 9.41 2.43
CA TYR A 128 7.18 10.61 3.21
C TYR A 128 7.78 11.84 2.55
N ILE A 129 7.04 12.93 2.59
CA ILE A 129 7.50 14.27 2.22
C ILE A 129 7.16 15.21 3.37
N ILE A 130 8.16 15.89 3.91
CA ILE A 130 8.00 16.88 4.97
C ILE A 130 8.10 18.27 4.37
N LEU A 131 7.04 19.05 4.51
CA LEU A 131 6.94 20.44 4.13
C LEU A 131 7.18 21.34 5.35
N GLN A 132 8.03 22.33 5.17
CA GLN A 132 8.29 23.38 6.15
C GLN A 132 7.60 24.67 5.70
N PRO A 133 6.96 25.41 6.61
CA PRO A 133 6.33 26.66 6.28
C PRO A 133 7.39 27.70 5.93
N PRO A 134 7.04 28.66 5.07
CA PRO A 134 7.86 29.84 4.85
C PRO A 134 8.05 30.61 6.17
N GLY A 135 9.29 31.05 6.44
CA GLY A 135 9.58 31.92 7.59
C GLY A 135 8.83 33.26 7.53
N PRO A 136 8.82 34.07 8.60
CA PRO A 136 8.04 35.32 8.68
C PRO A 136 8.33 36.29 7.53
N LYS A 137 9.62 36.50 7.21
CA LYS A 137 10.07 37.35 6.10
C LYS A 137 9.83 36.75 4.70
N ALA A 138 9.53 35.45 4.63
CA ALA A 138 9.27 34.73 3.38
C ALA A 138 7.77 34.73 3.04
N ARG A 139 6.90 34.66 4.05
CA ARG A 139 5.44 34.83 3.90
C ARG A 139 5.08 36.18 3.30
N SER A 140 5.72 37.26 3.77
CA SER A 140 5.52 38.62 3.23
C SER A 140 5.99 38.80 1.77
N LYS A 141 6.77 37.85 1.23
CA LYS A 141 7.22 37.81 -0.17
C LYS A 141 6.43 36.81 -1.03
N GLY A 142 5.33 36.25 -0.51
CA GLY A 142 4.51 35.26 -1.23
C GLY A 142 5.23 33.93 -1.47
N ILE A 143 6.21 33.58 -0.63
CA ILE A 143 6.90 32.28 -0.68
C ILE A 143 5.96 31.25 -0.02
N SER A 144 5.69 30.14 -0.71
CA SER A 144 4.83 29.06 -0.24
C SER A 144 5.62 28.02 0.59
N TRP A 145 4.94 26.96 1.01
CA TRP A 145 5.55 25.78 1.61
C TRP A 145 6.74 25.28 0.79
N ARG A 146 7.76 24.76 1.47
CA ARG A 146 8.97 24.20 0.85
C ARG A 146 9.22 22.77 1.31
N VAL A 147 9.72 21.93 0.40
CA VAL A 147 10.18 20.58 0.72
C VAL A 147 11.40 20.65 1.64
N HIS A 148 11.23 20.20 2.88
CA HIS A 148 12.29 20.12 3.88
C HIS A 148 13.08 18.81 3.74
N ARG A 149 12.39 17.67 3.90
CA ARG A 149 12.94 16.30 3.80
C ARG A 149 11.98 15.39 3.04
N HIS A 150 12.49 14.31 2.45
CA HIS A 150 11.67 13.26 1.85
C HIS A 150 12.40 11.92 1.91
N THR A 151 11.65 10.82 1.76
CA THR A 151 12.18 9.46 1.59
C THR A 151 12.05 8.94 0.17
N LEU A 152 11.56 9.77 -0.77
CA LEU A 152 11.41 9.40 -2.18
C LEU A 152 12.75 8.97 -2.81
N PRO A 153 12.71 8.04 -3.80
CA PRO A 153 13.88 7.67 -4.59
C PRO A 153 14.59 8.89 -5.19
N SER A 154 15.92 8.83 -5.31
CA SER A 154 16.78 9.96 -5.72
C SER A 154 16.46 10.51 -7.11
N PHE A 155 15.94 9.67 -8.01
CA PHE A 155 15.58 10.08 -9.37
C PHE A 155 14.30 10.93 -9.41
N ILE A 156 13.46 10.93 -8.37
CA ILE A 156 12.24 11.76 -8.32
C ILE A 156 12.63 13.20 -7.92
N PRO A 157 12.47 14.19 -8.83
CA PRO A 157 12.96 15.56 -8.61
C PRO A 157 12.01 16.39 -7.75
N ILE A 158 11.63 15.90 -6.57
CA ILE A 158 10.59 16.51 -5.71
C ILE A 158 10.89 17.96 -5.32
N ARG A 159 12.17 18.32 -5.18
CA ARG A 159 12.56 19.71 -4.87
C ARG A 159 12.34 20.64 -6.07
N GLN A 160 12.59 20.18 -7.29
CA GLN A 160 12.27 20.96 -8.50
C GLN A 160 10.75 21.04 -8.72
N LEU A 161 10.06 19.90 -8.62
CA LEU A 161 8.59 19.84 -8.76
C LEU A 161 7.90 20.73 -7.71
N GLY A 162 8.39 20.68 -6.47
CA GLY A 162 7.88 21.53 -5.39
C GLY A 162 8.01 23.02 -5.69
N LYS A 163 9.15 23.47 -6.24
CA LYS A 163 9.33 24.87 -6.67
C LYS A 163 8.37 25.28 -7.79
N ALA A 164 8.07 24.36 -8.71
CA ALA A 164 7.19 24.62 -9.85
C ALA A 164 5.72 24.69 -9.45
N TRP A 165 5.28 23.77 -8.58
CA TRP A 165 3.86 23.49 -8.37
C TRP A 165 3.32 23.85 -6.98
N LEU A 166 4.10 23.85 -5.89
CA LEU A 166 3.57 24.10 -4.53
C LEU A 166 2.86 25.45 -4.37
N ARG A 167 3.24 26.46 -5.16
CA ARG A 167 2.56 27.77 -5.16
C ARG A 167 1.40 27.83 -6.17
N LYS A 168 1.51 27.13 -7.28
CA LYS A 168 0.63 27.29 -8.45
C LYS A 168 -0.54 26.32 -8.42
N ASN A 169 -0.23 25.04 -8.26
CA ASN A 169 -1.21 23.96 -8.28
C ASN A 169 -0.62 22.78 -7.50
N GLU A 170 -0.95 22.74 -6.22
CA GLU A 170 -0.47 21.70 -5.33
C GLU A 170 -1.01 20.32 -5.75
N GLN A 171 -2.26 20.23 -6.22
CA GLN A 171 -2.81 18.95 -6.64
C GLN A 171 -2.03 18.35 -7.82
N ARG A 172 -1.56 19.19 -8.75
CA ARG A 172 -0.71 18.74 -9.86
C ARG A 172 0.64 18.20 -9.40
N LEU A 173 1.24 18.79 -8.37
CA LEU A 173 2.47 18.24 -7.79
C LEU A 173 2.25 16.81 -7.34
N TRP A 174 1.18 16.57 -6.60
CA TRP A 174 0.92 15.26 -6.01
C TRP A 174 0.57 14.23 -7.07
N MET A 175 -0.22 14.59 -8.09
CA MET A 175 -0.47 13.69 -9.23
C MET A 175 0.85 13.30 -9.93
N GLU A 176 1.72 14.26 -10.24
CA GLU A 176 3.00 13.97 -10.90
C GLU A 176 3.92 13.10 -10.03
N VAL A 177 3.92 13.29 -8.71
CA VAL A 177 4.72 12.48 -7.77
C VAL A 177 4.15 11.08 -7.62
N ASP A 178 2.83 10.96 -7.46
CA ASP A 178 2.12 9.68 -7.31
C ASP A 178 2.30 8.83 -8.57
N GLU A 179 2.18 9.41 -9.76
CA GLU A 179 2.43 8.73 -11.04
C GLU A 179 3.86 8.17 -11.12
N LEU A 180 4.87 9.02 -10.85
CA LEU A 180 6.28 8.59 -10.89
C LEU A 180 6.58 7.48 -9.88
N LEU A 181 6.05 7.62 -8.67
CA LEU A 181 6.29 6.68 -7.58
C LEU A 181 5.60 5.34 -7.83
N GLN A 182 4.35 5.38 -8.28
CA GLN A 182 3.56 4.20 -8.60
C GLN A 182 4.13 3.46 -9.82
N ALA A 183 4.60 4.18 -10.85
CA ALA A 183 5.29 3.59 -11.98
C ALA A 183 6.58 2.89 -11.54
N TYR A 184 7.38 3.53 -10.69
CA TYR A 184 8.60 2.93 -10.16
C TYR A 184 8.33 1.64 -9.37
N VAL A 185 7.39 1.66 -8.42
CA VAL A 185 7.06 0.48 -7.61
C VAL A 185 6.53 -0.65 -8.49
N SER A 186 5.63 -0.35 -9.44
CA SER A 186 5.10 -1.37 -10.35
C SER A 186 6.22 -2.06 -11.15
N ARG A 187 7.17 -1.28 -11.68
CA ARG A 187 8.32 -1.82 -12.43
C ARG A 187 9.22 -2.67 -11.54
N ARG A 188 9.44 -2.25 -10.31
CA ARG A 188 10.27 -2.99 -9.35
C ARG A 188 9.64 -4.33 -9.00
N GLU A 189 8.35 -4.37 -8.71
CA GLU A 189 7.67 -5.61 -8.36
C GLU A 189 7.57 -6.55 -9.57
N GLN A 190 7.33 -6.03 -10.78
CA GLN A 190 7.42 -6.82 -12.02
C GLN A 190 8.79 -7.48 -12.20
N LEU A 191 9.87 -6.72 -12.01
CA LEU A 191 11.24 -7.27 -12.12
C LEU A 191 11.56 -8.26 -11.00
N LYS A 192 11.06 -8.05 -9.78
CA LYS A 192 11.20 -9.03 -8.69
C LYS A 192 10.45 -10.33 -9.01
N ALA A 193 9.24 -10.24 -9.56
CA ALA A 193 8.48 -11.41 -9.97
C ALA A 193 9.22 -12.19 -11.06
N LEU A 194 9.77 -11.51 -12.07
CA LEU A 194 10.58 -12.12 -13.13
C LEU A 194 11.87 -12.77 -12.60
N LYS A 195 12.58 -12.10 -11.68
CA LYS A 195 13.76 -12.67 -11.01
C LYS A 195 13.44 -13.91 -10.16
N SER A 196 12.22 -14.00 -9.65
CA SER A 196 11.81 -15.10 -8.78
C SER A 196 11.34 -16.30 -9.61
N SER A 197 10.63 -16.07 -10.72
CA SER A 197 10.17 -17.15 -11.59
C SER A 197 11.29 -17.72 -12.45
N ASN A 198 12.27 -16.89 -12.86
CA ASN A 198 13.29 -17.18 -13.88
C ASN A 198 12.71 -17.72 -15.21
N VAL A 199 11.39 -17.67 -15.39
CA VAL A 199 10.67 -18.16 -16.55
C VAL A 199 9.90 -16.99 -17.10
N LEU A 200 10.20 -16.64 -18.35
CA LEU A 200 9.49 -15.60 -19.07
C LEU A 200 8.25 -16.19 -19.77
N ASN A 201 8.42 -17.35 -20.41
CA ASN A 201 7.37 -18.11 -21.07
C ASN A 201 7.83 -19.56 -21.29
N GLU A 202 7.05 -20.36 -22.03
CA GLU A 202 7.35 -21.78 -22.30
C GLU A 202 8.67 -22.06 -23.04
N TRP A 203 9.27 -21.03 -23.64
CA TRP A 203 10.45 -21.14 -24.51
C TRP A 203 11.68 -20.46 -23.91
N TRP A 204 11.50 -19.43 -23.08
CA TRP A 204 12.56 -18.56 -22.59
C TRP A 204 12.60 -18.50 -21.07
N SER A 205 13.80 -18.67 -20.53
CA SER A 205 14.16 -18.43 -19.14
C SER A 205 15.00 -17.16 -19.02
N VAL A 206 14.91 -16.48 -17.88
CA VAL A 206 15.70 -15.30 -17.57
C VAL A 206 16.90 -15.74 -16.74
N GLN A 207 18.11 -15.49 -17.25
CA GLN A 207 19.37 -15.85 -16.59
C GLN A 207 19.91 -14.71 -15.72
N ASP A 208 19.87 -13.49 -16.24
CA ASP A 208 20.31 -12.29 -15.54
C ASP A 208 19.40 -11.10 -15.86
N ILE A 209 19.28 -10.18 -14.91
CA ILE A 209 18.51 -8.95 -15.03
C ILE A 209 19.30 -7.81 -14.42
N GLN A 210 19.69 -6.87 -15.29
CA GLN A 210 20.33 -5.62 -14.92
C GLN A 210 19.37 -4.46 -15.14
N ALA A 211 19.20 -3.59 -14.15
CA ALA A 211 18.30 -2.45 -14.26
C ALA A 211 18.94 -1.19 -13.69
N ASP A 212 18.56 -0.05 -14.24
CA ASP A 212 18.93 1.25 -13.67
C ASP A 212 18.22 1.49 -12.33
N THR A 213 18.81 2.34 -11.49
CA THR A 213 18.23 2.90 -10.26
C THR A 213 16.80 3.42 -10.40
N SER A 214 16.44 4.05 -11.54
CA SER A 214 15.07 4.52 -11.79
C SER A 214 14.13 3.46 -12.36
N LEU A 215 14.67 2.28 -12.69
CA LEU A 215 13.99 1.19 -13.38
C LEU A 215 13.33 1.62 -14.70
N SER A 216 13.84 2.69 -15.33
CA SER A 216 13.32 3.19 -16.62
C SER A 216 13.75 2.32 -17.79
N PHE A 217 14.83 1.55 -17.60
CA PHE A 217 15.17 0.45 -18.48
C PHE A 217 15.71 -0.73 -17.69
N ALA A 218 15.50 -1.92 -18.24
CA ALA A 218 16.04 -3.17 -17.71
C ALA A 218 16.55 -4.03 -18.87
N THR A 219 17.76 -4.57 -18.73
CA THR A 219 18.37 -5.50 -19.65
C THR A 219 18.20 -6.92 -19.11
N LEU A 220 17.58 -7.78 -19.91
CA LEU A 220 17.32 -9.17 -19.61
C LEU A 220 18.23 -10.05 -20.47
N MET A 221 18.89 -11.02 -19.84
CA MET A 221 19.61 -12.08 -20.55
C MET A 221 18.71 -13.31 -20.62
N LEU A 222 18.27 -13.66 -21.83
CA LEU A 222 17.32 -14.74 -22.06
C LEU A 222 18.04 -15.99 -22.57
N CYS A 223 17.75 -17.13 -21.93
CA CYS A 223 18.22 -18.45 -22.33
C CYS A 223 17.05 -19.34 -22.78
N PRO A 224 17.17 -20.06 -23.89
CA PRO A 224 16.12 -20.97 -24.34
C PRO A 224 15.99 -22.18 -23.41
N MET A 225 14.78 -22.50 -22.97
CA MET A 225 14.50 -23.64 -22.07
C MET A 225 14.51 -24.99 -22.78
N ARG A 226 14.17 -25.01 -24.08
CA ARG A 226 14.04 -26.23 -24.88
C ARG A 226 14.93 -26.11 -26.11
N SER A 227 16.22 -26.37 -25.95
CA SER A 227 17.10 -26.46 -27.12
C SER A 227 18.11 -27.58 -26.99
N THR A 228 18.07 -28.50 -27.95
CA THR A 228 19.13 -29.45 -28.29
C THR A 228 20.22 -28.80 -29.16
N LEU A 229 19.99 -27.55 -29.60
CA LEU A 229 20.92 -26.74 -30.38
C LEU A 229 21.49 -25.61 -29.51
N SER A 230 22.75 -25.26 -29.72
CA SER A 230 23.41 -24.11 -29.08
C SER A 230 22.84 -22.79 -29.59
N ILE A 231 21.60 -22.44 -29.20
CA ILE A 231 21.04 -21.12 -29.47
C ILE A 231 21.71 -20.14 -28.49
N PRO A 232 22.33 -19.06 -28.97
CA PRO A 232 22.98 -18.08 -28.11
C PRO A 232 21.95 -17.35 -27.24
N SER A 233 22.38 -16.94 -26.04
CA SER A 233 21.60 -16.08 -25.17
C SER A 233 21.26 -14.77 -25.87
N ILE A 234 20.02 -14.31 -25.73
CA ILE A 234 19.56 -13.03 -26.30
C ILE A 234 19.52 -11.97 -25.21
N MET A 235 20.04 -10.79 -25.53
CA MET A 235 19.95 -9.63 -24.67
C MET A 235 18.77 -8.76 -25.10
N VAL A 236 17.84 -8.53 -24.16
CA VAL A 236 16.63 -7.73 -24.41
C VAL A 236 16.63 -6.51 -23.51
N ARG A 237 16.51 -5.32 -24.09
CA ARG A 237 16.36 -4.08 -23.32
C ARG A 237 14.90 -3.65 -23.28
N LEU A 238 14.31 -3.68 -22.10
CA LEU A 238 13.00 -3.08 -21.81
C LEU A 238 13.18 -1.61 -21.52
N MET A 239 12.34 -0.76 -22.12
CA MET A 239 12.27 0.67 -21.83
C MET A 239 10.85 1.03 -21.42
N TYR A 240 10.71 1.83 -20.37
CA TYR A 240 9.43 2.34 -19.88
C TYR A 240 9.30 3.82 -20.28
N GLU A 241 8.31 4.14 -21.11
CA GLU A 241 7.95 5.53 -21.43
C GLU A 241 6.81 6.01 -20.51
N ASP A 242 7.17 6.63 -19.39
CA ASP A 242 6.23 7.05 -18.33
C ASP A 242 5.32 8.25 -18.71
N LYS A 243 5.05 8.49 -20.00
CA LYS A 243 4.08 9.50 -20.49
C LYS A 243 3.22 9.05 -21.68
N LYS A 244 3.41 7.82 -22.14
CA LYS A 244 2.54 7.18 -23.13
C LYS A 244 2.34 5.75 -22.67
N ILE A 245 1.15 5.46 -22.15
CA ILE A 245 0.63 4.09 -22.26
C ILE A 245 0.55 3.86 -23.76
N LEU A 246 1.56 3.23 -24.36
CA LEU A 246 1.53 2.49 -25.62
C LEU A 246 2.93 1.95 -25.95
N GLN A 247 2.95 0.65 -26.23
CA GLN A 247 4.01 -0.15 -26.84
C GLN A 247 5.17 -0.59 -25.96
N ARG A 248 5.13 -1.90 -25.63
CA ARG A 248 6.32 -2.74 -25.43
C ARG A 248 7.21 -2.61 -26.66
N VAL A 249 8.15 -1.68 -26.65
CA VAL A 249 9.25 -1.70 -27.62
C VAL A 249 10.29 -2.68 -27.06
N ILE A 250 10.20 -3.92 -27.53
CA ILE A 250 11.24 -4.92 -27.32
C ILE A 250 12.29 -4.64 -28.40
N THR A 251 13.34 -3.89 -28.08
CA THR A 251 14.52 -3.83 -28.94
C THR A 251 15.33 -5.09 -28.66
N ILE A 252 15.35 -6.00 -29.63
CA ILE A 252 16.18 -7.21 -29.60
C ILE A 252 17.47 -6.86 -30.34
N ASP A 253 18.53 -6.57 -29.59
CA ASP A 253 19.86 -6.47 -30.16
C ASP A 253 20.47 -7.87 -30.18
N PHE A 254 20.77 -8.35 -31.39
CA PHE A 254 21.60 -9.54 -31.57
C PHE A 254 23.05 -9.06 -31.57
N ASP A 255 23.80 -9.36 -30.50
CA ASP A 255 25.26 -9.30 -30.58
C ASP A 255 25.70 -10.29 -31.67
N LYS A 256 26.36 -9.76 -32.71
CA LYS A 256 26.95 -10.54 -33.81
C LYS A 256 28.26 -11.17 -33.40
#